data_AF-A0A2V6ZKV2-F1
#
_entry.id   AF-A0A2V6ZKV2-F1
#
_cell.length_a   1.000
_cell.length_b   1.000
_cell.length_c   1.000
_cell.angle_alpha   90.00
_cell.angle_beta   90.00
_cell.angle_gamma   90.00
#
_symmetry.space_group_name_H-M   'P 1'
#
loop_
_entity.id
_entity.type
_entity.pdbx_description
1 polymer ?
#
loop_
_entity_poly.entity_id
_entity_poly.type
_entity_poly.pdbx_seq_one_letter_code
_entity_poly.pdbx_strand_id
1 'polypeptide(L)'
;MALGKSAAVVIGSFPLGESDRLVTFYSRDFGKIRGVAKAARRMRSRFGSALELCTLGELVFFDAGRSELVRVDHFDITHPFQRVREDLERLAQAAWIVECVARLTAERDRHVALFGLLVRGLRALEGSRKPARVAICFGVRYIEDCPGRRRWPCLSAGPRQSSPSCLRRRSHASSATRRGRPSSNASFGDCCQRPGNTLPPPRRRV
;
A
#
# COMPACT_ATOMS: atom_id res chain seq x y z
N MET A 1 23.28 -21.42 -9.28
CA MET A 1 22.27 -20.63 -10.02
C MET A 1 20.94 -21.30 -9.79
N ALA A 2 19.98 -20.61 -9.18
CA ALA A 2 18.63 -21.14 -9.01
C ALA A 2 17.72 -20.49 -10.05
N LEU A 3 16.98 -21.32 -10.79
CA LEU A 3 15.90 -20.89 -11.67
C LEU A 3 14.66 -20.68 -10.80
N GLY A 4 14.18 -19.44 -10.71
CA GLY A 4 12.91 -19.09 -10.07
C GLY A 4 11.82 -18.97 -11.11
N LYS A 5 10.66 -19.59 -10.84
CA LYS A 5 9.43 -19.42 -11.61
C LYS A 5 8.30 -19.01 -10.68
N SER A 6 7.58 -17.94 -11.01
CA SER A 6 6.41 -17.49 -10.24
C SER A 6 5.56 -16.51 -11.02
N ALA A 7 4.27 -16.47 -10.71
CA ALA A 7 3.37 -15.41 -11.17
C ALA A 7 3.83 -14.04 -10.63
N ALA A 8 3.91 -13.06 -11.52
CA ALA A 8 4.35 -11.71 -11.20
C ALA A 8 3.61 -10.62 -11.98
N VAL A 9 3.50 -9.45 -11.36
CA VAL A 9 2.97 -8.24 -11.99
C VAL A 9 4.11 -7.26 -12.25
N VAL A 10 4.15 -6.66 -13.43
CA VAL A 10 5.11 -5.60 -13.76
C VAL A 10 4.68 -4.29 -13.09
N ILE A 11 5.51 -3.82 -12.16
CA ILE A 11 5.28 -2.62 -11.35
C ILE A 11 6.03 -1.40 -11.88
N GLY A 12 7.13 -1.61 -12.59
CA GLY A 12 7.90 -0.51 -13.17
C GLY A 12 8.88 -1.02 -14.20
N SER A 13 9.20 -0.18 -15.17
CA SER A 13 10.18 -0.49 -16.21
C SER A 13 10.98 0.77 -16.53
N PHE A 14 12.29 0.66 -16.47
CA PHE A 14 13.23 1.73 -16.76
C PHE A 14 14.21 1.26 -17.84
N PRO A 15 14.52 2.10 -18.85
CA PRO A 15 15.56 1.76 -19.81
C PRO A 15 16.92 1.68 -19.10
N LEU A 16 17.67 0.62 -19.38
CA LEU A 16 19.02 0.42 -18.86
C LEU A 16 19.97 0.31 -20.05
N GLY A 17 20.70 1.39 -20.34
CA GLY A 17 21.54 1.47 -21.54
C GLY A 17 20.72 1.42 -22.84
N GLU A 18 21.38 1.02 -23.92
CA GLU A 18 20.78 1.06 -25.26
C GLU A 18 19.78 -0.07 -25.51
N SER A 19 20.15 -1.29 -25.15
CA SER A 19 19.38 -2.50 -25.49
C SER A 19 18.60 -3.11 -24.33
N ASP A 20 18.97 -2.79 -23.08
CA ASP A 20 18.47 -3.50 -21.90
C ASP A 20 17.38 -2.69 -21.18
N ARG A 21 16.60 -3.38 -20.35
CA ARG A 21 15.61 -2.75 -19.46
C ARG A 21 15.75 -3.30 -18.05
N LEU A 22 15.67 -2.41 -17.08
CA LEU A 22 15.52 -2.76 -15.68
C LEU A 22 14.02 -2.77 -15.37
N VAL A 23 13.50 -3.91 -14.94
CA VAL A 23 12.07 -4.09 -14.66
C VAL A 23 11.88 -4.51 -13.22
N THR A 24 10.94 -3.86 -12.55
CA THR A 24 10.53 -4.20 -11.20
C THR A 24 9.26 -5.04 -11.28
N PHE A 25 9.32 -6.24 -10.72
CA PHE A 25 8.23 -7.19 -10.65
C PHE A 25 7.78 -7.34 -9.20
N TYR A 26 6.50 -7.60 -9.02
CA TYR A 26 5.96 -8.07 -7.75
C TYR A 26 5.45 -9.49 -7.94
N SER A 27 6.21 -10.45 -7.44
CA SER A 27 5.94 -11.88 -7.52
C SER A 27 5.13 -12.34 -6.32
N ARG A 28 4.26 -13.33 -6.54
CA ARG A 28 3.53 -13.99 -5.47
C ARG A 28 4.45 -14.69 -4.47
N ASP A 29 5.44 -15.41 -4.96
CA ASP A 29 6.21 -16.35 -4.14
C ASP A 29 7.53 -15.75 -3.63
N PHE A 30 8.04 -14.69 -4.30
CA PHE A 30 9.31 -14.06 -3.97
C PHE A 30 9.20 -12.59 -3.56
N GLY A 31 8.01 -11.99 -3.64
CA GLY A 31 7.80 -10.59 -3.29
C GLY A 31 8.29 -9.62 -4.38
N LYS A 32 8.74 -8.43 -3.96
CA LYS A 32 9.29 -7.43 -4.88
C LYS A 32 10.68 -7.85 -5.36
N ILE A 33 10.85 -7.95 -6.68
CA ILE A 33 12.09 -8.34 -7.34
C ILE A 33 12.42 -7.36 -8.46
N ARG A 34 13.66 -6.88 -8.49
CA ARG A 34 14.22 -6.10 -9.60
C ARG A 34 15.05 -7.00 -10.52
N GLY A 35 14.73 -6.97 -11.80
CA GLY A 35 15.37 -7.81 -12.80
C GLY A 35 15.87 -7.04 -14.02
N VAL A 36 17.03 -7.46 -14.55
CA VAL A 36 17.54 -6.96 -15.82
C VAL A 36 17.09 -7.87 -16.95
N ALA A 37 16.29 -7.31 -17.87
CA ALA A 37 15.90 -7.94 -19.11
C ALA A 37 16.88 -7.53 -20.22
N LYS A 38 17.79 -8.46 -20.57
CA LYS A 38 18.77 -8.21 -21.62
C LYS A 38 18.13 -8.20 -23.00
N ALA A 39 18.57 -7.28 -23.85
CA ALA A 39 18.10 -7.13 -25.22
C ALA A 39 16.56 -6.92 -25.33
N ALA A 40 15.93 -6.35 -24.31
CA ALA A 40 14.50 -6.07 -24.29
C ALA A 40 14.06 -5.04 -25.36
N ARG A 41 14.97 -4.14 -25.78
CA ARG A 41 14.67 -3.08 -26.77
C ARG A 41 15.05 -3.42 -28.21
N ARG A 42 15.66 -4.59 -28.44
CA ARG A 42 16.02 -5.00 -29.81
C ARG A 42 14.76 -5.32 -30.62
N MET A 43 14.78 -5.05 -31.92
CA MET A 43 13.64 -5.26 -32.82
C MET A 43 13.16 -6.73 -32.87
N ARG A 44 14.07 -7.71 -32.65
CA ARG A 44 13.75 -9.14 -32.46
C ARG A 44 13.84 -9.56 -30.99
N SER A 45 13.30 -8.76 -30.08
CA SER A 45 13.32 -9.11 -28.66
C SER A 45 12.26 -10.15 -28.31
N ARG A 46 12.64 -11.13 -27.49
CA ARG A 46 11.71 -12.07 -26.84
C ARG A 46 10.71 -11.40 -25.90
N PHE A 47 11.02 -10.18 -25.44
CA PHE A 47 10.26 -9.48 -24.40
C PHE A 47 9.21 -8.50 -24.96
N GLY A 48 9.27 -8.13 -26.24
CA GLY A 48 8.30 -7.26 -26.95
C GLY A 48 7.46 -6.32 -26.07
N SER A 49 6.15 -6.54 -26.07
CA SER A 49 5.13 -5.87 -25.24
C SER A 49 4.85 -6.57 -23.89
N ALA A 50 5.68 -7.55 -23.51
CA ALA A 50 5.47 -8.33 -22.30
C ALA A 50 5.89 -7.58 -21.02
N LEU A 51 6.86 -6.68 -21.13
CA LEU A 51 7.40 -5.90 -20.01
C LEU A 51 6.69 -4.56 -19.81
N GLU A 52 5.39 -4.53 -20.07
CA GLU A 52 4.59 -3.32 -19.96
C GLU A 52 3.96 -3.20 -18.58
N LEU A 53 3.76 -1.95 -18.12
CA LEU A 53 3.23 -1.66 -16.80
C LEU A 53 1.86 -2.34 -16.60
N CYS A 54 1.62 -2.83 -15.38
CA CYS A 54 0.39 -3.52 -14.99
C CYS A 54 0.15 -4.86 -15.69
N THR A 55 1.13 -5.43 -16.40
CA THR A 55 0.99 -6.76 -17.02
C THR A 55 1.16 -7.86 -15.99
N LEU A 56 0.22 -8.82 -15.96
CA LEU A 56 0.33 -10.06 -15.18
C LEU A 56 0.87 -11.18 -16.06
N GLY A 57 1.85 -11.91 -15.55
CA GLY A 57 2.45 -13.03 -16.26
C GLY A 57 3.20 -13.98 -15.35
N GLU A 58 3.72 -15.04 -15.95
CA GLU A 58 4.65 -15.97 -15.32
C GLU A 58 6.08 -15.48 -15.58
N LEU A 59 6.79 -15.14 -14.50
CA LEU A 59 8.17 -14.69 -14.54
C LEU A 59 9.11 -15.87 -14.36
N VAL A 60 10.05 -16.01 -15.29
CA VAL A 60 11.17 -16.94 -15.19
C VAL A 60 12.47 -16.13 -15.07
N PHE A 61 13.17 -16.30 -13.96
CA PHE A 61 14.37 -15.54 -13.66
C PHE A 61 15.47 -16.42 -13.08
N PHE A 62 16.71 -15.99 -13.28
CA PHE A 62 17.90 -16.58 -12.68
C PHE A 62 18.40 -15.70 -11.54
N ASP A 63 18.47 -16.29 -10.36
CA ASP A 63 19.12 -15.68 -9.20
C ASP A 63 20.54 -16.24 -9.02
N ALA A 64 21.52 -15.36 -9.10
CA ALA A 64 22.94 -15.68 -8.90
C ALA A 64 23.36 -15.57 -7.43
N GLY A 65 22.50 -15.06 -6.54
CA GLY A 65 22.74 -14.90 -5.10
C GLY A 65 23.81 -13.86 -4.73
N ARG A 66 24.47 -13.24 -5.71
CA ARG A 66 25.52 -12.23 -5.51
C ARG A 66 25.03 -10.78 -5.64
N SER A 67 23.86 -10.56 -6.21
CA SER A 67 23.31 -9.23 -6.50
C SER A 67 21.82 -9.16 -6.15
N GLU A 68 21.37 -7.97 -5.73
CA GLU A 68 19.94 -7.69 -5.55
C GLU A 68 19.15 -7.81 -6.87
N LEU A 69 19.84 -7.56 -7.99
CA LEU A 69 19.29 -7.67 -9.33
C LEU A 69 19.34 -9.12 -9.83
N VAL A 70 18.19 -9.62 -10.28
CA VAL A 70 18.09 -10.91 -10.96
C VAL A 70 18.20 -10.76 -12.47
N ARG A 71 18.55 -11.84 -13.17
CA ARG A 71 18.49 -11.86 -14.63
C ARG A 71 17.14 -12.42 -15.07
N VAL A 72 16.38 -11.65 -15.85
CA VAL A 72 15.12 -12.12 -16.44
C VAL A 72 15.45 -12.97 -17.67
N ASP A 73 14.92 -14.19 -17.74
CA ASP A 73 15.10 -15.06 -18.89
C ASP A 73 13.93 -14.99 -19.85
N HIS A 74 12.72 -15.13 -19.30
CA HIS A 74 11.46 -15.11 -20.02
C HIS A 74 10.31 -14.58 -19.16
N PHE A 75 9.30 -13.99 -19.81
CA PHE A 75 8.07 -13.52 -19.17
C PHE A 75 6.88 -13.85 -20.06
N ASP A 76 6.07 -14.81 -19.62
CA ASP A 76 4.86 -15.24 -20.31
C ASP A 76 3.66 -14.43 -19.83
N ILE A 77 3.02 -13.69 -20.74
CA ILE A 77 1.87 -12.87 -20.39
C ILE A 77 0.67 -13.78 -20.12
N THR A 78 0.14 -13.72 -18.89
CA THR A 78 -1.15 -14.34 -18.54
C THR A 78 -2.31 -13.39 -18.80
N HIS A 79 -2.15 -12.12 -18.42
CA HIS A 79 -3.18 -11.11 -18.60
C HIS A 79 -2.57 -9.71 -18.76
N PRO A 80 -2.70 -9.05 -19.92
CA PRO A 80 -2.08 -7.76 -20.20
C PRO A 80 -2.83 -6.53 -19.66
N PHE A 81 -4.08 -6.68 -19.20
CA PHE A 81 -4.94 -5.57 -18.75
C PHE A 81 -5.07 -4.42 -19.77
N GLN A 82 -5.26 -4.72 -21.06
CA GLN A 82 -5.27 -3.71 -22.14
C GLN A 82 -6.28 -2.58 -21.89
N ARG A 83 -7.48 -2.90 -21.38
CA ARG A 83 -8.54 -1.91 -21.10
C ARG A 83 -8.14 -0.89 -20.03
N VAL A 84 -7.20 -1.23 -19.15
CA VAL A 84 -6.65 -0.30 -18.16
C VAL A 84 -5.68 0.67 -18.83
N ARG A 85 -5.01 0.24 -19.89
CA ARG A 85 -3.98 1.02 -20.60
C ARG A 85 -4.55 1.93 -21.68
N GLU A 86 -5.67 1.55 -22.26
CA GLU A 86 -6.39 2.33 -23.28
C GLU A 86 -7.11 3.56 -22.69
N ASP A 87 -7.45 3.52 -21.40
CA ASP A 87 -8.19 4.58 -20.70
C ASP A 87 -7.28 5.31 -19.70
N LEU A 88 -7.12 6.62 -19.90
CA LEU A 88 -6.21 7.44 -19.10
C LEU A 88 -6.60 7.47 -17.61
N GLU A 89 -7.90 7.51 -17.29
CA GLU A 89 -8.34 7.52 -15.89
C GLU A 89 -8.03 6.19 -15.22
N ARG A 90 -8.29 5.07 -15.90
CA ARG A 90 -7.98 3.73 -15.38
C ARG A 90 -6.48 3.56 -15.21
N LEU A 91 -5.68 4.02 -16.18
CA LEU A 91 -4.23 3.96 -16.12
C LEU A 91 -3.68 4.76 -14.94
N ALA A 92 -4.21 5.96 -14.70
CA ALA A 92 -3.80 6.79 -13.56
C ALA A 92 -4.09 6.10 -12.22
N GLN A 93 -5.27 5.48 -12.08
CA GLN A 93 -5.61 4.73 -10.85
C GLN A 93 -4.77 3.46 -10.70
N ALA A 94 -4.50 2.74 -11.80
CA ALA A 94 -3.64 1.57 -11.78
C ALA A 94 -2.20 1.92 -11.41
N ALA A 95 -1.66 3.01 -11.97
CA ALA A 95 -0.35 3.54 -11.61
C ALA A 95 -0.28 3.91 -10.13
N TRP A 96 -1.33 4.54 -9.58
CA TRP A 96 -1.39 4.84 -8.14
C TRP A 96 -1.36 3.57 -7.28
N ILE A 97 -2.16 2.54 -7.63
CA ILE A 97 -2.18 1.25 -6.92
C ILE A 97 -0.79 0.60 -6.95
N VAL A 98 -0.19 0.55 -8.13
CA VAL A 98 1.12 -0.06 -8.38
C VAL A 98 2.23 0.68 -7.62
N GLU A 99 2.20 2.02 -7.63
CA GLU A 99 3.16 2.85 -6.90
C GLU A 99 3.04 2.66 -5.39
N CYS A 100 1.81 2.52 -4.86
CA CYS A 100 1.59 2.19 -3.45
C CYS A 100 2.27 0.86 -3.10
N VAL A 101 2.06 -0.19 -3.90
CA VAL A 101 2.73 -1.48 -3.67
C VAL A 101 4.25 -1.33 -3.76
N ALA A 102 4.76 -0.61 -4.76
CA ALA A 102 6.19 -0.41 -4.97
C ALA A 102 6.91 0.25 -3.78
N ARG A 103 6.27 1.29 -3.20
CA ARG A 103 6.84 2.08 -2.11
C ARG A 103 6.65 1.46 -0.73
N LEU A 104 5.53 0.78 -0.52
CA LEU A 104 5.16 0.27 0.80
C LEU A 104 5.69 -1.15 1.07
N THR A 105 6.14 -1.87 0.04
CA THR A 105 6.77 -3.19 0.19
C THR A 105 8.28 -3.10 0.16
N ALA A 106 8.96 -3.89 1.01
CA ALA A 106 10.42 -4.04 0.94
C ALA A 106 10.82 -5.02 -0.18
N GLU A 107 12.09 -5.00 -0.57
CA GLU A 107 12.63 -5.96 -1.55
C GLU A 107 12.59 -7.38 -0.97
N ARG A 108 12.24 -8.38 -1.79
CA ARG A 108 12.10 -9.80 -1.40
C ARG A 108 11.12 -10.08 -0.25
N ASP A 109 10.22 -9.14 0.06
CA ASP A 109 9.19 -9.30 1.08
C ASP A 109 7.96 -10.04 0.50
N ARG A 110 7.74 -11.26 0.99
CA ARG A 110 6.72 -12.17 0.47
C ARG A 110 5.38 -11.90 1.14
N HIS A 111 4.43 -11.33 0.38
CA HIS A 111 3.09 -11.04 0.87
C HIS A 111 2.00 -11.54 -0.08
N VAL A 112 1.64 -12.82 0.03
CA VAL A 112 0.69 -13.49 -0.88
C VAL A 112 -0.68 -12.82 -0.92
N ALA A 113 -1.17 -12.35 0.24
CA ALA A 113 -2.45 -11.62 0.32
C ALA A 113 -2.42 -10.31 -0.48
N LEU A 114 -1.26 -9.61 -0.47
CA LEU A 114 -1.10 -8.33 -1.16
C LEU A 114 -1.07 -8.55 -2.67
N PHE A 115 -0.36 -9.58 -3.11
CA PHE A 115 -0.35 -9.98 -4.53
C PHE A 115 -1.78 -10.27 -5.01
N GLY A 116 -2.55 -11.02 -4.23
CA GLY A 116 -3.95 -11.31 -4.52
C GLY A 116 -4.83 -10.05 -4.55
N LEU A 117 -4.58 -9.07 -3.67
CA LEU A 117 -5.28 -7.79 -3.64
C LEU A 117 -4.94 -6.93 -4.87
N LEU A 118 -3.67 -6.87 -5.26
CA LEU A 118 -3.19 -6.15 -6.44
C LEU A 118 -3.87 -6.67 -7.72
N VAL A 119 -3.84 -7.99 -7.93
CA VAL A 119 -4.45 -8.61 -9.12
C VAL A 119 -5.97 -8.37 -9.15
N ARG A 120 -6.65 -8.48 -7.99
CA ARG A 120 -8.08 -8.16 -7.88
C ARG A 120 -8.37 -6.68 -8.15
N GLY A 121 -7.52 -5.77 -7.68
CA GLY A 121 -7.62 -4.34 -7.94
C GLY A 121 -7.51 -4.01 -9.43
N LEU A 122 -6.50 -4.58 -10.11
CA LEU A 122 -6.32 -4.40 -11.55
C LEU A 122 -7.49 -4.96 -12.36
N ARG A 123 -8.00 -6.16 -12.02
CA ARG A 123 -9.20 -6.73 -12.65
C ARG A 123 -10.44 -5.89 -12.42
N ALA A 124 -10.60 -5.33 -11.21
CA ALA A 124 -11.72 -4.46 -10.90
C ALA A 124 -11.67 -3.16 -11.72
N LEU A 125 -10.48 -2.62 -12.01
CA LEU A 125 -10.33 -1.44 -12.86
C LEU A 125 -10.81 -1.66 -14.30
N GLU A 126 -10.59 -2.85 -14.89
CA GLU A 126 -11.06 -3.17 -16.24
C GLU A 126 -12.58 -3.11 -16.39
N GLY A 127 -13.31 -3.59 -15.38
CA GLY A 127 -14.77 -3.65 -15.40
C GLY A 127 -15.48 -2.44 -14.80
N SER A 128 -14.75 -1.57 -14.09
CA SER A 128 -15.37 -0.49 -13.33
C SER A 128 -15.68 0.75 -14.17
N ARG A 129 -16.84 1.34 -13.88
CA ARG A 129 -17.28 2.64 -14.42
C ARG A 129 -16.78 3.84 -13.59
N LYS A 130 -16.30 3.59 -12.37
CA LYS A 130 -15.73 4.60 -11.44
C LYS A 130 -14.38 4.13 -10.90
N PRO A 131 -13.28 4.28 -11.66
CA PRO A 131 -11.98 3.71 -11.31
C PRO A 131 -11.42 4.26 -9.99
N ALA A 132 -11.70 5.52 -9.65
CA ALA A 132 -11.27 6.15 -8.40
C ALA A 132 -11.76 5.41 -7.14
N ARG A 133 -12.97 4.82 -7.18
CA ARG A 133 -13.49 4.03 -6.04
C ARG A 133 -12.68 2.77 -5.81
N VAL A 134 -12.19 2.15 -6.87
CA VAL A 134 -11.37 0.93 -6.79
C VAL A 134 -10.03 1.26 -6.11
N ALA A 135 -9.40 2.36 -6.47
CA ALA A 135 -8.16 2.82 -5.83
C ALA A 135 -8.35 3.08 -4.33
N ILE A 136 -9.43 3.78 -3.94
CA ILE A 136 -9.74 4.02 -2.52
C ILE A 136 -9.97 2.69 -1.78
N CYS A 137 -10.78 1.79 -2.34
CA CYS A 137 -11.04 0.49 -1.74
C CYS A 137 -9.77 -0.35 -1.61
N PHE A 138 -8.86 -0.27 -2.59
CA PHE A 138 -7.55 -0.89 -2.54
C PHE A 138 -6.73 -0.34 -1.38
N GLY A 139 -6.64 0.99 -1.24
CA GLY A 139 -5.90 1.64 -0.16
C GLY A 139 -6.42 1.28 1.23
N VAL A 140 -7.74 1.21 1.41
CA VAL A 140 -8.34 0.79 2.70
C VAL A 140 -7.99 -0.66 3.00
N ARG A 141 -8.18 -1.58 2.04
CA ARG A 141 -7.85 -3.00 2.22
C ARG A 141 -6.36 -3.23 2.48
N TYR A 142 -5.50 -2.48 1.79
CA TYR A 142 -4.06 -2.50 2.01
C TYR A 142 -3.71 -2.24 3.48
N ILE A 143 -4.34 -1.21 4.08
CA ILE A 143 -4.11 -0.84 5.47
C ILE A 143 -4.59 -1.95 6.43
N GLU A 144 -5.69 -2.62 6.11
CA GLU A 144 -6.20 -3.73 6.92
C GLU A 144 -5.28 -4.96 6.87
N ASP A 145 -4.68 -5.22 5.72
CA ASP A 145 -3.75 -6.34 5.50
C ASP A 145 -2.38 -6.09 6.17
N CYS A 146 -1.97 -4.84 6.40
CA CYS A 146 -0.70 -4.53 7.06
C CYS A 146 -0.66 -5.02 8.53
N PRO A 147 0.18 -6.02 8.86
CA PRO A 147 0.28 -6.54 10.22
C PRO A 147 1.13 -5.57 11.07
N GLY A 148 0.48 -4.64 11.77
CA GLY A 148 1.20 -3.77 12.73
C GLY A 148 0.54 -2.45 13.12
N ARG A 149 -0.53 -2.01 12.43
CA ARG A 149 -1.22 -0.74 12.76
C ARG A 149 -2.72 -0.89 12.99
N ARG A 150 -3.16 -1.96 13.67
CA ARG A 150 -4.57 -2.10 14.09
C ARG A 150 -4.96 -1.23 15.29
N ARG A 151 -4.10 -0.31 15.74
CA ARG A 151 -4.43 0.60 16.82
C ARG A 151 -4.02 2.02 16.46
N TRP A 152 -4.91 2.74 15.80
CA TRP A 152 -4.84 4.20 15.79
C TRP A 152 -5.25 4.66 17.20
N PRO A 153 -4.35 5.24 18.00
CA PRO A 153 -4.79 5.98 19.17
C PRO A 153 -5.63 7.14 18.64
N CYS A 154 -6.79 7.39 19.26
CA CYS A 154 -7.59 8.58 18.98
C CYS A 154 -6.67 9.81 18.92
N LEU A 155 -6.56 10.44 17.75
CA LEU A 155 -5.62 11.54 17.51
C LEU A 155 -5.93 12.80 18.33
N SER A 156 -7.07 12.82 19.03
CA SER A 156 -7.45 13.86 19.98
C SER A 156 -6.90 13.65 21.40
N ALA A 157 -6.37 12.46 21.71
CA ALA A 157 -5.67 12.22 22.96
C ALA A 157 -4.17 12.11 22.65
N GLY A 158 -3.43 13.18 22.95
CA GLY A 158 -1.98 13.11 23.08
C GLY A 158 -1.57 11.99 24.05
N PRO A 159 -0.27 11.64 24.12
CA PRO A 159 0.20 10.48 24.87
C PRO A 159 -0.19 10.65 26.35
N ARG A 160 -1.30 10.02 26.76
CA ARG A 160 -1.66 9.93 28.18
C ARG A 160 -0.70 8.93 28.79
N GLN A 161 0.32 9.47 29.44
CA GLN A 161 1.04 8.76 30.48
C GLN A 161 0.01 8.14 31.42
N SER A 162 0.22 6.86 31.70
CA SER A 162 -0.51 6.03 32.64
C SER A 162 -0.87 6.81 33.91
N SER A 163 -2.12 7.24 34.03
CA SER A 163 -2.71 7.65 35.30
C SER A 163 -3.75 6.59 35.71
N PRO A 164 -3.70 6.03 36.94
CA PRO A 164 -4.56 4.93 37.36
C PRO A 164 -6.07 5.27 37.43
N SER A 165 -6.45 6.53 37.23
CA SER A 165 -7.82 7.02 37.40
C SER A 165 -8.79 6.62 36.28
N CYS A 166 -8.30 6.23 35.10
CA CYS A 166 -9.17 5.76 34.00
C CYS A 166 -9.69 4.33 34.18
N LEU A 167 -9.08 3.52 35.06
CA LEU A 167 -9.54 2.16 35.36
C LEU A 167 -10.76 2.13 36.30
N ARG A 168 -11.07 3.22 37.02
CA ARG A 168 -12.12 3.24 38.05
C ARG A 168 -13.52 3.64 37.58
N ARG A 169 -13.72 4.00 36.31
CA ARG A 169 -15.05 4.32 35.75
C ARG A 169 -15.70 3.17 34.99
N ARG A 170 -15.24 1.94 35.18
CA ARG A 170 -15.92 0.73 34.65
C ARG A 170 -16.79 -0.01 35.67
N SER A 171 -16.78 0.37 36.95
CA SER A 171 -17.51 -0.35 38.00
C SER A 171 -18.86 0.25 38.43
N HIS A 172 -19.32 1.36 37.82
CA HIS A 172 -20.63 1.96 38.15
C HIS A 172 -21.57 2.06 36.93
N ALA A 173 -21.63 1.01 36.12
CA ALA A 173 -22.65 0.86 35.07
C ALA A 173 -23.43 -0.47 35.23
N SER A 174 -23.66 -0.89 36.47
CA SER A 174 -24.57 -2.00 36.78
C SER A 174 -25.29 -1.73 38.10
N SER A 175 -26.24 -0.79 38.07
CA SER A 175 -27.39 -0.73 38.98
C SER A 175 -28.09 0.62 38.85
N ALA A 176 -29.43 0.59 38.80
CA ALA A 176 -30.38 1.70 38.97
C ALA A 176 -30.96 2.29 37.66
N THR A 177 -31.98 1.66 37.07
CA THR A 177 -33.44 1.92 37.24
C THR A 177 -33.95 3.31 36.81
N ARG A 178 -34.91 3.26 35.87
CA ARG A 178 -36.15 4.07 35.75
C ARG A 178 -36.09 5.60 35.59
N ARG A 179 -36.83 5.99 34.53
CA ARG A 179 -37.67 7.21 34.34
C ARG A 179 -36.93 8.52 34.06
N GLY A 180 -37.31 9.11 32.92
CA GLY A 180 -37.14 10.52 32.60
C GLY A 180 -36.59 10.76 31.20
N ARG A 181 -37.46 11.16 30.25
CA ARG A 181 -37.04 12.02 29.14
C ARG A 181 -36.86 13.44 29.71
N PRO A 182 -35.78 14.14 29.35
CA PRO A 182 -35.92 15.38 28.56
C PRO A 182 -34.96 15.35 27.35
N SER A 183 -35.45 15.63 26.13
CA SER A 183 -35.46 16.92 25.43
C SER A 183 -34.08 17.52 25.09
N SER A 184 -33.84 17.59 23.77
CA SER A 184 -33.13 18.65 23.01
C SER A 184 -31.69 19.03 23.39
N ASN A 185 -30.81 18.92 22.37
CA ASN A 185 -29.59 19.70 22.16
C ASN A 185 -28.53 19.65 23.27
N ALA A 186 -27.73 18.58 23.28
CA ALA A 186 -26.39 18.62 23.85
C ALA A 186 -25.39 18.80 22.70
N SER A 187 -25.03 20.06 22.47
CA SER A 187 -24.00 20.50 21.55
C SER A 187 -22.69 19.76 21.80
N PHE A 188 -22.13 19.27 20.70
CA PHE A 188 -20.83 18.63 20.60
C PHE A 188 -19.74 19.71 20.73
N GLY A 189 -19.46 20.18 21.95
CA GLY A 189 -18.45 21.22 22.12
C GLY A 189 -18.39 21.79 23.51
N ASP A 190 -17.84 21.07 24.48
CA ASP A 190 -17.39 21.66 25.75
C ASP A 190 -16.34 20.78 26.44
N CYS A 191 -15.17 20.65 25.81
CA CYS A 191 -13.98 20.13 26.52
C CYS A 191 -12.72 20.95 26.26
N CYS A 192 -12.83 22.09 25.56
CA CYS A 192 -11.73 22.98 25.22
C CYS A 192 -11.90 24.38 25.86
N GLN A 193 -12.22 24.46 27.14
CA GLN A 193 -11.97 25.69 27.91
C GLN A 193 -10.62 25.57 28.60
N ARG A 194 -9.62 26.26 28.03
CA ARG A 194 -8.27 26.42 28.59
C ARG A 194 -8.34 27.28 29.86
N PRO A 195 -7.78 26.88 31.01
CA PRO A 195 -7.47 27.83 32.07
C PRO A 195 -6.24 28.68 31.69
N GLY A 196 -6.30 29.96 32.08
CA GLY A 196 -5.39 31.03 31.66
C GLY A 196 -3.91 30.81 31.97
N ASN A 197 -3.08 31.34 31.09
CA ASN A 197 -1.62 31.30 31.16
C ASN A 197 -1.11 32.59 31.85
N THR A 198 -0.73 32.51 33.13
CA THR A 198 0.04 33.55 33.81
C THR A 198 1.54 33.24 33.70
N LEU A 199 2.27 34.03 32.91
CA LEU A 199 3.74 34.00 32.85
C LEU A 199 4.35 34.61 34.12
N PRO A 200 5.39 34.01 34.73
CA PRO A 200 6.18 34.68 35.77
C PRO A 200 7.22 35.66 35.16
N PRO A 201 7.59 36.76 35.86
CA PRO A 201 8.49 37.77 35.33
C PRO A 201 9.98 37.35 35.34
N PRO A 202 10.84 37.95 34.50
CA PRO A 202 12.24 37.59 34.38
C PRO A 202 13.09 38.08 35.57
N ARG A 203 13.95 37.20 36.10
CA ARG A 203 14.94 37.54 37.13
C ARG A 203 16.02 38.47 36.56
N ARG A 204 16.17 39.66 37.14
CA ARG A 204 17.31 40.57 36.90
C ARG A 204 18.59 39.91 37.43
N ARG A 205 19.63 39.82 36.58
CA ARG A 205 21.01 39.56 37.00
C ARG A 205 21.56 40.84 37.64
N VAL A 206 22.17 40.69 38.81
CA VAL A 206 23.12 41.64 39.41
C VAL A 206 24.50 41.01 39.28
#